data_AF-A0A923PVV8-F1
#
_entry.id   AF-A0A923PVV8-F1
#
_cell.length_a   1.000
_cell.length_b   1.000
_cell.length_c   1.000
_cell.angle_alpha   90.00
_cell.angle_beta   90.00
_cell.angle_gamma   90.00
#
_symmetry.space_group_name_H-M   'P 1'
#
loop_
_entity.id
_entity.type
_entity.pdbx_description
1 polymer ?
#
loop_
_entity_poly.entity_id
_entity_poly.type
_entity_poly.pdbx_seq_one_letter_code
_entity_poly.pdbx_strand_id
1 'polypeptide(L)'
;MRNSPAEKFSVLRFTLKADAAGQPTQKVDDHGVFVSVESAFMAARLQALQAWRAISDQRRAAPGPPSKIELIDTEWGYDLRVDYLVVTRFWVRDRTRLDPVGASAESET
;
A
#
# COMPACT_ATOMS: atom_id res chain seq x y z
N MET A 1 -28.01 23.94 4.93
CA MET A 1 -27.04 22.89 5.30
C MET A 1 -26.09 22.69 4.14
N ARG A 2 -24.78 22.87 4.33
CA ARG A 2 -23.80 22.52 3.28
C ARG A 2 -23.62 21.00 3.35
N ASN A 3 -23.93 20.29 2.26
CA ASN A 3 -23.62 18.88 2.13
C ASN A 3 -22.10 18.77 1.94
N SER A 4 -21.36 18.47 3.01
CA SER A 4 -19.97 18.04 2.86
C SER A 4 -19.94 16.73 2.07
N PRO A 5 -19.01 16.56 1.11
CA PRO A 5 -18.87 15.28 0.43
C PRO A 5 -18.61 14.18 1.47
N ALA A 6 -19.29 13.04 1.33
CA ALA A 6 -19.07 11.89 2.20
C ALA A 6 -17.59 11.48 2.12
N GLU A 7 -16.96 11.31 3.29
CA GLU A 7 -15.58 10.84 3.39
C GLU A 7 -15.40 9.52 2.63
N LYS A 8 -14.31 9.41 1.88
CA LYS A 8 -13.97 8.22 1.11
C LYS A 8 -12.49 7.95 1.24
N PHE A 9 -12.15 6.71 1.52
CA PHE A 9 -10.77 6.26 1.69
C PHE A 9 -10.46 5.22 0.62
N SER A 10 -9.26 5.23 0.06
CA SER A 10 -8.76 4.19 -0.85
C SER A 10 -7.62 3.43 -0.20
N VAL A 11 -7.56 2.13 -0.42
CA VAL A 11 -6.37 1.32 -0.11
C VAL A 11 -5.61 1.12 -1.40
N LEU A 12 -4.33 1.50 -1.42
CA LEU A 12 -3.42 1.27 -2.53
C LEU A 12 -2.37 0.25 -2.12
N ARG A 13 -2.04 -0.69 -3.00
CA ARG A 13 -0.94 -1.64 -2.79
C ARG A 13 0.20 -1.33 -3.74
N PHE A 14 1.32 -0.94 -3.17
CA PHE A 14 2.59 -0.78 -3.87
C PHE A 14 3.39 -2.05 -3.66
N THR A 15 3.89 -2.66 -4.73
CA THR A 15 4.74 -3.86 -4.65
C THR A 15 6.02 -3.62 -5.41
N LEU A 16 7.14 -3.93 -4.76
CA LEU A 16 8.46 -3.98 -5.36
C LEU A 16 8.82 -5.45 -5.60
N LYS A 17 9.14 -5.81 -6.84
CA LYS A 17 9.52 -7.18 -7.23
C LYS A 17 10.64 -7.15 -8.26
N ALA A 18 11.40 -8.23 -8.36
CA ALA A 18 12.29 -8.44 -9.50
C ALA A 18 11.48 -8.94 -10.71
N ASP A 19 11.82 -8.49 -11.91
CA ASP A 19 11.34 -9.08 -13.16
C ASP A 19 12.14 -10.34 -13.53
N ALA A 20 11.86 -10.91 -14.71
CA ALA A 20 12.55 -12.11 -15.21
C ALA A 20 14.05 -11.89 -15.45
N ALA A 21 14.49 -10.64 -15.66
CA ALA A 21 15.89 -10.26 -15.82
C ALA A 21 16.56 -9.89 -14.48
N GLY A 22 15.84 -10.02 -13.36
CA GLY A 22 16.33 -9.66 -12.03
C GLY A 22 16.28 -8.16 -11.73
N GLN A 23 15.70 -7.34 -12.61
CA GLN A 23 15.63 -5.89 -12.42
C GLN A 23 14.46 -5.51 -11.50
N PRO A 24 14.63 -4.52 -10.60
CA PRO A 24 13.55 -4.07 -9.74
C PRO A 24 12.46 -3.39 -10.56
N THR A 25 11.22 -3.84 -10.37
CA THR A 25 10.01 -3.28 -10.94
C THR A 25 9.01 -2.97 -9.85
N GLN A 26 8.24 -1.90 -10.06
CA GLN A 26 7.19 -1.47 -9.13
C GLN A 26 5.82 -1.59 -9.78
N LYS A 27 4.83 -1.92 -8.96
CA LYS A 27 3.42 -1.93 -9.36
C LYS A 27 2.57 -1.26 -8.31
N VAL A 28 1.55 -0.53 -8.74
CA VAL A 28 0.51 0.03 -7.88
C VAL A 28 -0.83 -0.56 -8.29
N ASP A 29 -1.55 -1.11 -7.32
CA ASP A 29 -2.90 -1.65 -7.47
C ASP A 29 -3.87 -0.88 -6.55
N ASP A 30 -5.06 -0.57 -7.04
CA ASP A 30 -6.17 -0.07 -6.21
C ASP A 30 -6.89 -1.28 -5.58
N HIS A 31 -7.08 -1.23 -4.26
CA HIS A 31 -7.65 -2.30 -3.44
C HIS A 31 -8.98 -1.91 -2.81
N GLY A 32 -9.66 -0.95 -3.43
CA GLY A 32 -11.04 -0.60 -3.13
C GLY A 32 -11.19 0.75 -2.45
N VAL A 33 -12.45 1.15 -2.37
CA VAL A 33 -12.89 2.41 -1.79
C VAL A 33 -13.81 2.12 -0.62
N PHE A 34 -13.55 2.79 0.50
CA PHE A 34 -14.17 2.56 1.79
C PHE A 34 -14.81 3.85 2.29
N VAL A 35 -15.89 3.70 3.04
CA VAL A 35 -16.69 4.82 3.58
C VAL A 35 -16.22 5.28 4.96
N SER A 36 -15.23 4.60 5.55
CA SER A 36 -14.58 5.01 6.79
C SER A 36 -13.09 4.66 6.78
N VAL A 37 -12.30 5.39 7.57
CA VAL A 37 -10.86 5.13 7.71
C VAL A 37 -10.62 3.77 8.35
N GLU A 38 -11.41 3.39 9.35
CA GLU A 38 -11.29 2.12 10.07
C GLU A 38 -11.51 0.94 9.13
N SER A 39 -12.53 1.02 8.26
CA SER A 39 -12.80 -0.05 7.29
C SER A 39 -11.68 -0.17 6.24
N ALA A 40 -11.08 0.95 5.83
CA ALA A 40 -9.91 0.94 4.96
C ALA A 40 -8.68 0.32 5.64
N PHE A 41 -8.38 0.68 6.90
CA PHE A 41 -7.28 0.09 7.66
C PHE A 41 -7.50 -1.40 7.93
N MET A 42 -8.72 -1.82 8.26
CA MET A 42 -9.05 -3.24 8.41
C MET A 42 -8.80 -4.02 7.11
N ALA A 43 -9.24 -3.48 5.96
CA ALA A 43 -8.98 -4.09 4.66
C ALA A 43 -7.49 -4.16 4.34
N ALA A 44 -6.76 -3.06 4.55
CA ALA A 44 -5.30 -3.02 4.35
C ALA A 44 -4.58 -4.04 5.23
N ARG A 45 -4.97 -4.19 6.49
CA ARG A 45 -4.41 -5.17 7.42
C ARG A 45 -4.62 -6.60 6.96
N LEU A 46 -5.84 -6.94 6.54
CA LEU A 46 -6.18 -8.28 6.05
C LEU A 46 -5.30 -8.63 4.83
N GLN A 47 -5.16 -7.71 3.88
CA GLN A 47 -4.32 -7.93 2.71
C GLN A 47 -2.83 -8.02 3.06
N ALA A 48 -2.36 -7.21 4.00
CA ALA A 48 -0.97 -7.26 4.43
C ALA A 48 -0.63 -8.58 5.12
N LEU A 49 -1.54 -9.12 5.93
CA LEU A 49 -1.41 -10.45 6.52
C LEU A 49 -1.43 -11.56 5.47
N GLN A 50 -2.28 -11.44 4.44
CA GLN A 50 -2.30 -12.39 3.32
C GLN A 50 -0.98 -12.36 2.53
N ALA A 51 -0.45 -11.17 2.23
CA ALA A 51 0.84 -11.02 1.55
C ALA A 51 2.00 -11.56 2.40
N TRP A 52 2.01 -11.26 3.71
CA TRP A 52 3.00 -11.81 4.63
C TRP A 52 3.00 -13.35 4.63
N ARG A 53 1.81 -13.96 4.65
CA ARG A 53 1.66 -15.44 4.56
C ARG A 53 2.19 -15.96 3.24
N ALA A 54 1.82 -15.34 2.11
CA ALA A 54 2.27 -15.78 0.80
C ALA A 54 3.80 -15.76 0.66
N ILE A 55 4.48 -14.70 1.14
CA ILE A 55 5.95 -14.64 1.14
C ILE A 55 6.53 -15.72 2.07
N SER A 56 5.93 -15.91 3.26
CA SER A 56 6.39 -16.93 4.22
C SER A 56 6.27 -18.34 3.65
N ASP A 57 5.17 -18.65 2.96
CA ASP A 57 4.93 -19.95 2.33
C ASP A 57 5.87 -20.17 1.14
N GLN A 58 6.10 -19.15 0.31
CA GLN A 58 7.06 -19.22 -0.79
C GLN A 58 8.48 -19.55 -0.28
N ARG A 59 8.90 -18.93 0.84
CA ARG A 59 10.20 -19.23 1.45
C ARG A 59 10.28 -20.62 2.07
N ARG A 60 9.17 -21.12 2.60
CA ARG A 60 9.12 -22.50 3.10
C ARG A 60 9.26 -23.51 1.96
N ALA A 61 8.67 -23.22 0.80
CA ALA A 61 8.74 -24.07 -0.38
C ALA A 61 10.10 -24.04 -1.09
N ALA A 62 10.78 -22.89 -1.10
CA ALA A 62 12.11 -22.71 -1.68
C ALA A 62 13.05 -22.05 -0.65
N PRO A 63 13.65 -22.84 0.26
CA PRO A 63 14.49 -22.31 1.32
C PRO A 63 15.75 -21.65 0.74
N GLY A 64 15.92 -20.36 1.02
CA GLY A 64 17.13 -19.60 0.77
C GLY A 64 17.82 -19.20 2.07
N PRO A 65 18.75 -18.23 2.03
CA PRO A 65 19.33 -17.65 3.23
C PRO A 65 18.25 -17.15 4.21
N PRO A 66 18.48 -17.28 5.53
CA PRO A 66 17.58 -16.75 6.54
C PRO A 66 17.35 -15.26 6.28
N SER A 67 16.09 -14.87 6.23
CA SER A 67 15.70 -13.49 5.98
C SER A 67 14.45 -13.18 6.78
N LYS A 68 14.45 -12.01 7.42
CA LYS A 68 13.39 -11.60 8.34
C LYS A 68 12.21 -11.08 7.52
N ILE A 69 10.98 -11.51 7.83
CA ILE A 69 9.76 -10.92 7.24
C ILE A 69 9.01 -10.19 8.33
N GLU A 70 8.82 -8.89 8.17
CA GLU A 70 8.16 -8.04 9.17
C GLU A 70 6.95 -7.35 8.56
N LEU A 71 5.86 -7.31 9.31
CA LEU A 71 4.72 -6.47 9.02
C LEU A 71 4.74 -5.31 10.02
N ILE A 72 4.88 -4.09 9.50
CA ILE A 72 5.00 -2.86 10.29
C ILE A 72 3.72 -2.06 10.13
N ASP A 73 3.13 -1.70 11.27
CA ASP A 73 2.03 -0.74 11.33
C ASP A 73 2.60 0.67 11.18
N THR A 74 1.93 1.49 10.38
CA THR A 74 2.32 2.87 10.10
C THR A 74 1.10 3.77 10.25
N GLU A 75 1.32 5.06 10.43
CA GLU A 75 0.23 6.04 10.50
C GLU A 75 -0.66 6.08 9.24
N TRP A 76 -0.17 5.54 8.11
CA TRP A 76 -0.86 5.55 6.82
C TRP A 76 -1.25 4.14 6.31
N GLY A 77 -1.08 3.08 7.11
CA GLY A 77 -1.35 1.71 6.69
C GLY A 77 -0.24 0.74 7.08
N TYR A 78 0.17 -0.16 6.20
CA TYR A 78 1.07 -1.27 6.56
C TYR A 78 2.23 -1.47 5.59
N ASP A 79 3.43 -1.64 6.13
CA ASP A 79 4.63 -2.00 5.38
C ASP A 79 4.99 -3.46 5.61
N LEU A 80 5.12 -4.22 4.52
CA LEU A 80 5.70 -5.55 4.52
C LEU A 80 7.17 -5.46 4.12
N ARG A 81 8.05 -5.81 5.05
CA ARG A 81 9.50 -5.82 4.85
C ARG A 81 10.06 -7.21 4.74
N VAL A 82 11.05 -7.32 3.87
CA VAL A 82 11.97 -8.44 3.79
C VAL A 82 13.34 -7.87 4.16
N ASP A 83 13.89 -8.34 5.27
CA ASP A 83 15.07 -7.77 5.91
C ASP A 83 14.87 -6.26 6.14
N TYR A 84 15.61 -5.42 5.43
CA TYR A 84 15.53 -3.96 5.57
C TYR A 84 14.69 -3.31 4.45
N LEU A 85 14.27 -4.07 3.45
CA LEU A 85 13.61 -3.55 2.25
C LEU A 85 12.09 -3.66 2.36
N VAL A 86 11.38 -2.55 2.10
CA VAL A 86 9.92 -2.56 1.94
C VAL A 86 9.60 -3.19 0.58
N VAL A 87 9.04 -4.39 0.60
CA VAL A 87 8.67 -5.13 -0.63
C VAL A 87 7.20 -4.93 -0.98
N THR A 88 6.35 -4.61 -0.01
CA THR A 88 4.97 -4.21 -0.28
C THR A 88 4.51 -3.17 0.73
N ARG A 89 3.82 -2.13 0.27
CA ARG A 89 3.17 -1.12 1.10
C ARG A 89 1.68 -1.10 0.80
N PHE A 90 0.87 -1.17 1.85
CA PHE A 90 -0.58 -0.99 1.81
C PHE A 90 -0.89 0.39 2.38
N TRP A 91 -1.24 1.33 1.52
CA TRP A 91 -1.44 2.73 1.88
C TRP A 91 -2.94 3.06 1.91
N VAL A 92 -3.42 3.50 3.07
CA VAL A 92 -4.75 4.08 3.24
C VAL A 92 -4.66 5.58 2.95
N ARG A 93 -5.43 6.04 1.96
CA ARG A 93 -5.46 7.42 1.50
C ARG A 93 -6.87 8.00 1.58
N ASP A 94 -7.00 9.19 2.14
CA ASP A 94 -8.21 10.00 2.05
C ASP A 94 -8.37 10.57 0.62
N ARG A 95 -9.54 10.35 0.02
CA ARG A 95 -9.90 10.82 -1.32
C ARG A 95 -10.58 12.19 -1.33
N THR A 96 -11.01 12.68 -0.16
CA THR A 96 -11.64 13.99 -0.01
C THR A 96 -10.62 15.09 0.22
N ARG A 97 -9.48 14.73 0.84
CA ARG A 97 -8.29 15.58 0.94
C ARG A 97 -7.38 15.35 -0.27
N LEU A 98 -7.84 15.78 -1.44
CA LEU A 98 -6.91 16.12 -2.52
C LEU A 98 -6.27 17.45 -2.12
N ASP A 99 -5.11 17.41 -1.48
CA ASP A 99 -4.31 18.63 -1.36
C ASP A 99 -4.05 19.20 -2.77
N PRO A 100 -4.21 20.52 -2.97
CA PRO A 100 -4.10 21.16 -4.28
C PRO A 100 -2.64 21.33 -4.71
N VAL A 101 -1.79 20.32 -4.57
CA VAL A 101 -0.44 20.33 -5.16
C VAL A 101 -0.56 19.92 -6.63
N GLY A 102 -1.15 20.83 -7.42
CA GLY A 102 -1.43 20.66 -8.84
C GLY A 102 -2.27 21.77 -9.47
N ALA A 103 -2.75 22.75 -8.70
CA ALA A 103 -3.50 23.90 -9.20
C ALA A 103 -2.64 25.17 -9.34
N SER A 104 -1.33 25.01 -9.59
CA SER A 104 -0.40 26.13 -9.82
C SER A 104 0.51 25.85 -11.00
N ALA A 105 -0.06 25.62 -12.17
CA ALA A 105 0.62 25.80 -13.45
C ALA A 105 -0.45 25.89 -14.54
N GLU A 106 -0.81 27.12 -14.90
CA GLU A 106 -1.30 27.58 -16.21
C GLU A 106 -2.24 28.76 -16.00
N SER A 107 -1.64 29.95 -15.91
CA SER A 107 -2.20 31.22 -16.41
C SER A 107 -1.15 32.32 -16.16
N GLU A 108 -0.08 32.33 -16.98
CA GLU A 108 0.57 33.58 -17.33
C GLU A 108 0.22 33.85 -18.79
N THR A 109 -0.53 34.93 -18.99
CA THR A 109 -0.72 35.59 -20.29
C THR A 109 -0.03 36.93 -20.22
#